data_AF-A0A0S8JGR7-F1
#
_entry.id   AF-A0A0S8JGR7-F1
#
_cell.length_a   1.000
_cell.length_b   1.000
_cell.length_c   1.000
_cell.angle_alpha   90.00
_cell.angle_beta   90.00
_cell.angle_gamma   90.00
#
_symmetry.space_group_name_H-M   'P 1'
#
loop_
_entity.id
_entity.type
_entity.pdbx_description
1 polymer ?
#
loop_
_entity_poly.entity_id
_entity_poly.type
_entity_poly.pdbx_seq_one_letter_code
_entity_poly.pdbx_strand_id
1 'polypeptide(L)'
;MSKELMEQLEEIAKAEKLAGDDLEAVKTALKALGGVEKGKIPQGVFSMLASLAGYPYPAKKSEGDDDKPGIEEILNSVDAKVRPQLEAVLKANEAQAKELEEIKKAQAEAAADARRREFLAKAEGFKSLPIAAEDLGAVMQAAAEMGEDQAKRFSEFLTKASEIVAKSALLAELGSSVPGEAKEAGKQIQTKVEEMIKSSGGKLTPEQAEAEVLKTNPDLYDAYMAEKGV
;
A
#
# COMPACT_ATOMS: atom_id res chain seq x y z
N MET A 1 18.58 -41.44 -28.43
CA MET A 1 17.34 -41.24 -27.65
C MET A 1 16.39 -42.38 -28.00
N SER A 2 15.84 -43.11 -27.03
CA SER A 2 14.93 -44.23 -27.31
C SER A 2 13.57 -43.71 -27.80
N LYS A 3 12.83 -44.53 -28.54
CA LYS A 3 11.52 -44.16 -29.11
C LYS A 3 10.50 -43.83 -28.02
N GLU A 4 10.53 -44.56 -26.90
CA GLU A 4 9.70 -44.30 -25.70
C GLU A 4 9.95 -42.93 -25.06
N LEU A 5 11.21 -42.48 -24.98
CA LEU A 5 11.55 -41.18 -24.38
C LEU A 5 11.03 -40.00 -25.19
N MET A 6 11.05 -40.11 -26.53
CA MET A 6 10.48 -39.09 -27.41
C MET A 6 8.96 -39.05 -27.28
N GLU A 7 8.31 -40.20 -27.17
CA GLU A 7 6.86 -40.30 -27.06
C GLU A 7 6.34 -39.72 -25.73
N GLN A 8 7.05 -39.96 -24.62
CA GLN A 8 6.75 -39.34 -23.32
C GLN A 8 6.96 -37.82 -23.34
N LEU A 9 8.02 -37.35 -24.00
CA LEU A 9 8.29 -35.92 -24.13
C LEU A 9 7.20 -35.21 -24.95
N GLU A 10 6.73 -35.84 -26.02
CA GLU A 10 5.65 -35.32 -26.85
C GLU A 10 4.29 -35.33 -26.13
N GLU A 11 4.01 -36.33 -25.28
CA GLU A 11 2.84 -36.31 -24.40
C GLU A 11 2.88 -35.13 -23.42
N ILE A 12 4.02 -34.94 -22.73
CA ILE A 12 4.19 -33.85 -21.77
C ILE A 12 4.13 -32.50 -22.48
N ALA A 13 4.75 -32.39 -23.65
CA ALA A 13 4.73 -31.17 -24.44
C ALA A 13 3.32 -30.79 -24.89
N LYS A 14 2.50 -31.78 -25.27
CA LYS A 14 1.09 -31.57 -25.58
C LYS A 14 0.26 -31.19 -24.36
N ALA A 15 0.52 -31.79 -23.20
CA ALA A 15 -0.19 -31.50 -21.96
C ALA A 15 0.09 -30.06 -21.45
N GLU A 16 1.33 -29.62 -21.54
CA GLU A 16 1.79 -28.32 -21.02
C GLU A 16 1.89 -27.21 -22.08
N LYS A 17 1.44 -27.48 -23.32
CA LYS A 17 1.54 -26.57 -24.47
C LYS A 17 2.97 -26.10 -24.79
N LEU A 18 3.97 -26.91 -24.49
CA LEU A 18 5.34 -26.67 -24.94
C LEU A 18 5.39 -26.81 -26.47
N ALA A 19 5.77 -25.73 -27.15
CA ALA A 19 5.86 -25.69 -28.60
C ALA A 19 7.08 -24.87 -29.04
N GLY A 20 7.53 -25.10 -30.28
CA GLY A 20 8.61 -24.30 -30.87
C GLY A 20 9.95 -24.46 -30.15
N ASP A 21 10.61 -23.34 -29.89
CA ASP A 21 12.00 -23.27 -29.42
C ASP A 21 12.20 -23.90 -28.03
N ASP A 22 11.18 -23.83 -27.16
CA ASP A 22 11.24 -24.39 -25.80
C ASP A 22 11.31 -25.92 -25.79
N LEU A 23 10.57 -26.56 -26.70
CA LEU A 23 10.58 -28.01 -26.87
C LEU A 23 11.94 -28.49 -27.44
N GLU A 24 12.53 -27.72 -28.35
CA GLU A 24 13.84 -28.03 -28.93
C GLU A 24 14.98 -27.80 -27.93
N ALA A 25 14.87 -26.81 -27.04
CA ALA A 25 15.80 -26.61 -25.94
C ALA A 25 15.80 -27.80 -24.97
N VAL A 26 14.62 -28.29 -24.57
CA VAL A 26 14.46 -29.47 -23.71
C VAL A 26 14.99 -30.74 -24.40
N LYS A 27 14.69 -30.95 -25.69
CA LYS A 27 15.25 -32.07 -26.48
C LYS A 27 16.77 -32.00 -26.58
N THR A 28 17.34 -30.81 -26.75
CA THR A 28 18.78 -30.59 -26.87
C THR A 28 19.48 -30.88 -25.55
N ALA A 29 18.93 -30.40 -24.43
CA ALA A 29 19.41 -30.71 -23.09
C ALA A 29 19.37 -32.23 -22.81
N LEU A 30 18.27 -32.91 -23.17
CA LEU A 30 18.14 -34.36 -23.01
C LEU A 30 19.07 -35.17 -23.93
N LYS A 31 19.35 -34.70 -25.15
CA LYS A 31 20.36 -35.29 -26.03
C LYS A 31 21.76 -35.13 -25.45
N ALA A 32 22.08 -33.97 -24.87
CA ALA A 32 23.35 -33.72 -24.18
C ALA A 32 23.50 -34.60 -22.92
N LEU A 33 22.39 -34.86 -22.22
CA LEU A 33 22.30 -35.79 -21.08
C LEU A 33 22.27 -37.28 -21.51
N GLY A 34 22.14 -37.57 -22.80
CA GLY A 34 22.03 -38.91 -23.38
C GLY A 34 23.26 -39.82 -23.26
N GLY A 35 24.23 -39.45 -22.42
CA GLY A 35 25.28 -40.34 -21.92
C GLY A 35 24.84 -41.21 -20.74
N VAL A 36 23.73 -40.88 -20.05
CA VAL A 36 23.18 -41.71 -18.97
C VAL A 36 22.53 -42.95 -19.59
N GLU A 37 22.95 -44.12 -19.14
CA GLU A 37 22.82 -45.43 -19.79
C GLU A 37 21.49 -45.71 -20.50
N LYS A 38 21.60 -46.12 -21.78
CA LYS A 38 20.62 -46.93 -22.53
C LYS A 38 19.15 -46.78 -22.08
N GLY A 39 18.60 -45.58 -22.22
CA GLY A 39 17.16 -45.38 -22.33
C GLY A 39 16.37 -45.24 -21.02
N LYS A 40 17.02 -45.06 -19.86
CA LYS A 40 16.32 -44.72 -18.61
C LYS A 40 16.85 -43.41 -18.03
N ILE A 41 16.19 -42.31 -18.37
CA ILE A 41 16.37 -41.04 -17.65
C ILE A 41 15.42 -41.08 -16.46
N PRO A 42 15.92 -40.98 -15.20
CA PRO A 42 15.06 -40.97 -14.02
C PRO A 42 14.01 -39.85 -14.13
N GLN A 43 12.76 -40.14 -13.73
CA GLN A 43 11.64 -39.20 -13.81
C GLN A 43 11.92 -37.89 -13.06
N GLY A 44 12.76 -37.93 -12.02
CA GLY A 44 13.25 -36.76 -11.29
C GLY A 44 14.04 -35.76 -12.15
N VAL A 45 14.79 -36.23 -13.16
CA VAL A 45 15.55 -35.35 -14.07
C VAL A 45 14.60 -34.53 -14.93
N PHE A 46 13.47 -35.10 -15.35
CA PHE A 46 12.46 -34.37 -16.12
C PHE A 46 11.77 -33.29 -15.29
N SER A 47 11.39 -33.60 -14.05
CA SER A 47 10.83 -32.59 -13.15
C SER A 47 11.82 -31.47 -12.85
N MET A 48 13.10 -31.80 -12.71
CA MET A 48 14.16 -30.82 -12.49
C MET A 48 14.35 -29.90 -13.69
N LEU A 49 14.43 -30.45 -14.91
CA LEU A 49 14.56 -29.66 -16.14
C LEU A 49 13.32 -28.78 -16.40
N ALA A 50 12.12 -29.29 -16.15
CA ALA A 50 10.90 -28.51 -16.27
C ALA A 50 10.83 -27.39 -15.24
N SER A 51 11.20 -27.67 -13.98
CA SER A 51 11.31 -26.64 -12.93
C SER A 51 12.36 -25.58 -13.26
N LEU A 52 13.50 -25.98 -13.81
CA LEU A 52 14.57 -25.07 -14.24
C LEU A 52 14.13 -24.18 -15.41
N ALA A 53 13.26 -24.68 -16.28
CA ALA A 53 12.70 -23.94 -17.42
C ALA A 53 11.44 -23.13 -17.06
N GLY A 54 11.01 -23.13 -15.79
CA GLY A 54 9.84 -22.37 -15.35
C GLY A 54 8.49 -22.96 -15.76
N TYR A 55 8.46 -24.21 -16.22
CA TYR A 55 7.21 -24.90 -16.56
C TYR A 55 6.71 -25.72 -15.37
N PRO A 56 5.40 -25.69 -15.07
CA PRO A 56 4.82 -26.67 -14.17
C PRO A 56 4.95 -28.06 -14.80
N TYR A 57 5.72 -28.96 -14.19
CA TYR A 57 5.75 -30.34 -14.62
C TYR A 57 4.46 -31.01 -14.12
N PRO A 58 3.65 -31.65 -14.99
CA PRO A 58 2.46 -32.34 -14.54
C PRO A 58 2.94 -33.54 -13.72
N ALA A 59 2.79 -33.45 -12.40
CA ALA A 59 2.91 -34.60 -11.53
C ALA A 59 1.84 -35.60 -11.97
N LYS A 60 2.20 -36.60 -12.78
CA LYS A 60 1.41 -37.82 -12.88
C LYS A 60 1.27 -38.30 -11.44
N LYS A 61 0.06 -38.17 -10.88
CA LYS A 61 -0.32 -38.75 -9.59
C LYS A 61 -0.20 -40.26 -9.72
N SER A 62 1.00 -40.81 -9.52
CA SER A 62 1.12 -42.15 -9.00
C SER A 62 0.70 -42.10 -7.55
N GLU A 63 -0.31 -42.88 -7.17
CA GLU A 63 -0.63 -43.13 -5.77
C GLU A 63 0.66 -43.67 -5.08
N GLY A 64 1.28 -42.83 -4.24
CA GLY A 64 2.58 -43.09 -3.61
C GLY A 64 3.50 -41.87 -3.71
N ASP A 65 3.24 -40.83 -2.92
CA ASP A 65 3.92 -39.53 -2.96
C ASP A 65 5.08 -39.45 -1.93
N ASP A 66 5.98 -40.43 -1.92
CA ASP A 66 7.16 -40.43 -1.02
C ASP A 66 8.53 -40.62 -1.72
N ASP A 67 8.58 -40.95 -3.02
CA ASP A 67 9.84 -41.23 -3.73
C ASP A 67 10.15 -40.22 -4.86
N LYS A 68 10.09 -38.91 -4.58
CA LYS A 68 10.72 -37.92 -5.49
C LYS A 68 12.19 -37.78 -5.09
N PRO A 69 13.15 -38.25 -5.92
CA PRO A 69 14.55 -38.15 -5.58
C PRO A 69 14.93 -36.67 -5.41
N GLY A 70 15.63 -36.37 -4.31
CA GLY A 70 16.12 -35.02 -4.04
C GLY A 70 17.07 -34.54 -5.14
N ILE A 71 17.28 -33.22 -5.26
CA ILE A 71 18.19 -32.63 -6.26
C ILE A 71 19.58 -33.28 -6.20
N GLU A 72 20.05 -33.64 -5.00
CA GLU A 72 21.32 -34.33 -4.77
C GLU A 72 21.32 -35.78 -5.30
N GLU A 73 20.20 -36.49 -5.17
CA GLU A 73 20.05 -37.85 -5.70
C GLU A 73 19.96 -37.83 -7.23
N ILE A 74 19.29 -36.81 -7.79
CA ILE A 74 19.26 -36.55 -9.24
C ILE A 74 20.66 -36.25 -9.75
N LEU A 75 21.39 -35.31 -9.13
CA LEU A 75 22.78 -34.99 -9.47
C LEU A 75 23.68 -36.23 -9.41
N ASN A 76 23.45 -37.10 -8.43
CA ASN A 76 24.21 -38.33 -8.27
C ASN A 76 23.89 -39.40 -9.32
N SER A 77 22.67 -39.38 -9.88
CA SER A 77 22.23 -40.29 -10.94
C SER A 77 22.68 -39.88 -12.36
N VAL A 78 23.16 -38.65 -12.55
CA VAL A 78 23.65 -38.15 -13.84
C VAL A 78 25.11 -38.52 -14.06
N ASP A 79 25.48 -38.77 -15.32
CA ASP A 79 26.85 -39.09 -15.74
C ASP A 79 27.84 -38.03 -15.24
N ALA A 80 28.98 -38.49 -14.73
CA ALA A 80 30.02 -37.64 -14.16
C ALA A 80 30.53 -36.54 -15.11
N LYS A 81 30.40 -36.74 -16.43
CA LYS A 81 30.76 -35.73 -17.44
C LYS A 81 29.76 -34.58 -17.54
N VAL A 82 28.50 -34.81 -17.19
CA VAL A 82 27.41 -33.81 -17.32
C VAL A 82 27.04 -33.19 -15.97
N ARG A 83 27.32 -33.89 -14.87
CA ARG A 83 27.16 -33.36 -13.50
C ARG A 83 27.70 -31.93 -13.30
N PRO A 84 28.95 -31.58 -13.68
CA PRO A 84 29.46 -30.22 -13.45
C PRO A 84 28.69 -29.15 -14.26
N GLN A 85 28.15 -29.50 -15.42
CA GLN A 85 27.31 -28.59 -16.20
C GLN A 85 25.95 -28.38 -15.54
N LEU A 86 25.36 -29.44 -14.99
CA LEU A 86 24.09 -29.36 -14.26
C LEU A 86 24.22 -28.59 -12.95
N GLU A 87 25.30 -28.78 -12.19
CA GLU A 87 25.59 -27.99 -10.99
C GLU A 87 25.78 -26.50 -11.31
N ALA A 88 26.45 -26.18 -12.43
CA ALA A 88 26.61 -24.80 -12.87
C ALA A 88 25.27 -24.16 -13.24
N VAL A 89 24.38 -24.89 -13.94
CA VAL A 89 23.04 -24.42 -14.29
C VAL A 89 22.17 -24.22 -13.04
N LEU A 90 22.21 -25.14 -12.07
CA LEU A 90 21.50 -24.98 -10.80
C LEU A 90 21.95 -23.73 -10.05
N LYS A 91 23.26 -23.53 -9.90
CA LYS A 91 23.81 -22.35 -9.23
C LYS A 91 23.44 -21.05 -9.96
N ALA A 92 23.47 -21.07 -11.29
CA ALA A 92 23.04 -19.92 -12.09
C ALA A 92 21.54 -19.62 -11.90
N ASN A 93 20.69 -20.64 -11.86
CA ASN A 93 19.26 -20.47 -11.63
C ASN A 93 18.94 -20.01 -10.21
N GLU A 94 19.63 -20.53 -9.20
CA GLU A 94 19.50 -20.03 -7.82
C GLU A 94 19.92 -18.55 -7.72
N ALA A 95 21.00 -18.15 -8.37
CA ALA A 95 21.44 -16.76 -8.40
C ALA A 95 20.40 -15.86 -9.11
N GLN A 96 19.89 -16.29 -10.26
CA GLN A 96 18.84 -15.56 -10.98
C GLN A 96 17.53 -15.48 -10.20
N ALA A 97 17.15 -16.55 -9.49
CA ALA A 97 15.95 -16.55 -8.65
C ALA A 97 16.05 -15.53 -7.52
N LYS A 98 17.22 -15.43 -6.87
CA LYS A 98 17.49 -14.43 -5.83
C LYS A 98 17.45 -13.00 -6.39
N GLU A 99 18.11 -12.77 -7.53
CA GLU A 99 18.09 -11.46 -8.20
C GLU A 99 16.67 -11.04 -8.59
N LEU A 100 15.87 -11.97 -9.11
CA LEU A 100 14.48 -11.73 -9.46
C LEU A 100 13.62 -11.40 -8.22
N GLU A 101 13.87 -12.07 -7.10
CA GLU A 101 13.20 -11.79 -5.83
C GLU A 101 13.54 -10.39 -5.31
N GLU A 102 14.82 -9.99 -5.35
CA GLU A 102 15.27 -8.65 -4.98
C GLU A 102 14.64 -7.58 -5.87
N ILE A 103 14.59 -7.80 -7.19
CA ILE A 103 13.94 -6.88 -8.13
C ILE A 103 12.45 -6.76 -7.84
N LYS A 104 11.74 -7.87 -7.60
CA LYS A 104 10.31 -7.85 -7.26
C LYS A 104 10.05 -7.07 -5.98
N LYS A 105 10.89 -7.27 -4.96
CA LYS A 105 10.81 -6.54 -3.71
C LYS A 105 11.03 -5.04 -3.92
N ALA A 106 12.08 -4.66 -4.64
CA ALA A 106 12.37 -3.26 -4.95
C ALA A 106 11.24 -2.59 -5.76
N GLN A 107 10.63 -3.30 -6.70
CA GLN A 107 9.47 -2.80 -7.46
C GLN A 107 8.24 -2.62 -6.57
N ALA A 108 7.97 -3.56 -5.66
CA ALA A 108 6.85 -3.45 -4.73
C ALA A 108 7.04 -2.25 -3.79
N GLU A 109 8.24 -2.04 -3.27
CA GLU A 109 8.58 -0.88 -2.43
C GLU A 109 8.44 0.44 -3.20
N ALA A 110 8.98 0.52 -4.43
CA ALA A 110 8.85 1.70 -5.27
C ALA A 110 7.38 2.03 -5.62
N ALA A 111 6.56 1.01 -5.89
CA ALA A 111 5.14 1.18 -6.15
C ALA A 111 4.38 1.66 -4.90
N ALA A 112 4.71 1.11 -3.72
CA ALA A 112 4.13 1.55 -2.46
C ALA A 112 4.49 3.01 -2.15
N ASP A 113 5.74 3.40 -2.36
CA ASP A 113 6.21 4.78 -2.18
C ASP A 113 5.54 5.76 -3.15
N ALA A 114 5.41 5.39 -4.42
CA ALA A 114 4.71 6.20 -5.41
C ALA A 114 3.25 6.41 -5.02
N ARG A 115 2.58 5.34 -4.58
CA ARG A 115 1.19 5.39 -4.13
C ARG A 115 1.03 6.28 -2.90
N ARG A 116 1.93 6.16 -1.92
CA ARG A 116 1.94 7.02 -0.73
C ARG A 116 2.09 8.50 -1.09
N ARG A 117 3.00 8.83 -2.03
CA ARG A 117 3.19 10.22 -2.51
C ARG A 117 1.95 10.76 -3.21
N GLU A 118 1.27 9.94 -4.01
CA GLU A 118 0.02 10.33 -4.66
C GLU A 118 -1.07 10.71 -3.65
N PHE A 119 -1.27 9.89 -2.61
CA PHE A 119 -2.27 10.17 -1.58
C PHE A 119 -1.88 11.35 -0.68
N LEU A 120 -0.59 11.53 -0.40
CA LEU A 120 -0.10 12.73 0.29
C LEU A 120 -0.43 14.00 -0.50
N ALA A 121 -0.14 14.00 -1.81
CA ALA A 121 -0.44 15.17 -2.67
C ALA A 121 -1.94 15.46 -2.74
N LYS A 122 -2.80 14.43 -2.76
CA LYS A 122 -4.25 14.62 -2.65
C LYS A 122 -4.66 15.20 -1.29
N ALA A 123 -4.05 14.72 -0.20
CA ALA A 123 -4.32 15.19 1.15
C ALA A 123 -3.93 16.67 1.34
N GLU A 124 -2.84 17.14 0.73
CA GLU A 124 -2.42 18.54 0.73
C GLU A 124 -3.47 19.51 0.12
N GLY A 125 -4.42 18.98 -0.67
CA GLY A 125 -5.55 19.74 -1.18
C GLY A 125 -6.57 20.14 -0.10
N PHE A 126 -6.58 19.48 1.05
CA PHE A 126 -7.56 19.68 2.13
C PHE A 126 -7.02 20.54 3.28
N LYS A 127 -6.38 21.68 2.95
CA LYS A 127 -5.68 22.55 3.92
C LYS A 127 -6.56 23.15 5.02
N SER A 128 -7.88 23.20 4.83
CA SER A 128 -8.81 23.69 5.84
C SER A 128 -9.08 22.66 6.93
N LEU A 129 -8.80 21.37 6.69
CA LEU A 129 -9.01 20.35 7.71
C LEU A 129 -7.90 20.43 8.78
N PRO A 130 -8.24 20.30 10.08
CA PRO A 130 -7.27 20.32 11.17
C PRO A 130 -6.60 18.94 11.34
N ILE A 131 -6.07 18.39 10.26
CA ILE A 131 -5.36 17.10 10.22
C ILE A 131 -4.10 17.26 9.37
N ALA A 132 -3.01 16.61 9.77
CA ALA A 132 -1.79 16.61 8.97
C ALA A 132 -2.02 15.89 7.63
N ALA A 133 -1.38 16.38 6.56
CA ALA A 133 -1.54 15.80 5.23
C ALA A 133 -1.02 14.35 5.18
N GLU A 134 0.00 14.03 5.97
CA GLU A 134 0.57 12.70 6.11
C GLU A 134 -0.43 11.70 6.68
N ASP A 135 -1.11 12.07 7.77
CA ASP A 135 -2.11 11.24 8.42
C ASP A 135 -3.35 11.08 7.53
N LEU A 136 -3.79 12.18 6.90
CA LEU A 136 -4.93 12.15 5.99
C LEU A 136 -4.62 11.30 4.74
N GLY A 137 -3.41 11.43 4.18
CA GLY A 137 -2.95 10.63 3.04
C GLY A 137 -2.93 9.14 3.33
N ALA A 138 -2.47 8.74 4.53
CA ALA A 138 -2.50 7.34 4.96
C ALA A 138 -3.94 6.80 5.04
N VAL A 139 -4.89 7.58 5.57
CA VAL A 139 -6.30 7.18 5.64
C VAL A 139 -6.93 7.10 4.24
N MET A 140 -6.61 8.05 3.34
CA MET A 140 -7.08 8.01 1.96
C MET A 140 -6.56 6.78 1.21
N GLN A 141 -5.31 6.39 1.45
CA GLN A 141 -4.73 5.17 0.89
C GLN A 141 -5.47 3.93 1.40
N ALA A 142 -5.71 3.83 2.71
CA ALA A 142 -6.46 2.71 3.30
C ALA A 142 -7.89 2.61 2.74
N ALA A 143 -8.56 3.76 2.53
CA ALA A 143 -9.88 3.79 1.91
C ALA A 143 -9.86 3.27 0.46
N ALA A 144 -8.79 3.57 -0.30
CA ALA A 144 -8.60 3.05 -1.66
C ALA A 144 -8.31 1.55 -1.71
N GLU A 145 -7.74 0.98 -0.66
CA GLU A 145 -7.51 -0.47 -0.54
C GLU A 145 -8.81 -1.23 -0.19
N MET A 146 -9.80 -0.56 0.41
CA MET A 146 -11.12 -1.15 0.68
C MET A 146 -12.03 -1.22 -0.55
N GLY A 147 -11.72 -0.45 -1.61
CA GLY A 147 -12.47 -0.44 -2.86
C GLY A 147 -12.70 0.96 -3.42
N GLU A 148 -12.98 1.02 -4.72
CA GLU A 148 -13.18 2.29 -5.45
C GLU A 148 -14.38 3.08 -4.91
N ASP A 149 -15.49 2.40 -4.61
CA ASP A 149 -16.70 3.03 -4.07
C ASP A 149 -16.44 3.67 -2.69
N GLN A 150 -15.68 3.01 -1.83
CA GLN A 150 -15.30 3.50 -0.51
C GLN A 150 -14.38 4.71 -0.64
N ALA A 151 -13.38 4.64 -1.51
CA ALA A 151 -12.47 5.74 -1.79
C ALA A 151 -13.22 6.98 -2.28
N LYS A 152 -14.17 6.79 -3.21
CA LYS A 152 -14.98 7.86 -3.77
C LYS A 152 -15.86 8.52 -2.69
N ARG A 153 -16.60 7.72 -1.92
CA ARG A 153 -17.44 8.24 -0.83
C ARG A 153 -16.62 8.99 0.22
N PHE A 154 -15.45 8.47 0.56
CA PHE A 154 -14.54 9.11 1.51
C PHE A 154 -14.01 10.44 0.96
N SER A 155 -13.60 10.49 -0.30
CA SER A 155 -13.17 11.73 -0.96
C SER A 155 -14.30 12.77 -1.01
N GLU A 156 -15.53 12.37 -1.36
CA GLU A 156 -16.68 13.27 -1.35
C GLU A 156 -16.98 13.83 0.05
N PHE A 157 -16.84 12.99 1.09
CA PHE A 157 -16.97 13.41 2.48
C PHE A 157 -15.89 14.44 2.86
N LEU A 158 -14.62 14.17 2.54
CA LEU A 158 -13.51 15.09 2.82
C LEU A 158 -13.68 16.44 2.12
N THR A 159 -14.15 16.45 0.87
CA THR A 159 -14.45 17.69 0.14
C THR A 159 -15.52 18.50 0.86
N LYS A 160 -16.64 17.87 1.24
CA LYS A 160 -17.72 18.55 1.98
C LYS A 160 -17.24 19.08 3.34
N ALA A 161 -16.47 18.27 4.08
CA ALA A 161 -15.91 18.68 5.37
C ALA A 161 -14.97 19.89 5.19
N SER A 162 -14.07 19.84 4.21
CA SER A 162 -13.14 20.91 3.87
C SER A 162 -13.86 22.21 3.49
N GLU A 163 -14.93 22.13 2.69
CA GLU A 163 -15.76 23.28 2.35
C GLU A 163 -16.47 23.89 3.56
N ILE A 164 -17.00 23.05 4.46
CA ILE A 164 -17.65 23.53 5.69
C ILE A 164 -16.64 24.25 6.58
N VAL A 165 -15.45 23.69 6.77
CA VAL A 165 -14.40 24.32 7.60
C VAL A 165 -13.85 25.57 6.93
N ALA A 166 -13.68 25.59 5.61
CA ALA A 166 -13.31 26.80 4.88
C ALA A 166 -14.37 27.90 5.02
N LYS A 167 -15.67 27.55 4.94
CA LYS A 167 -16.76 28.50 5.17
C LYS A 167 -16.81 29.00 6.60
N SER A 168 -16.58 28.14 7.60
CA SER A 168 -16.56 28.58 9.00
C SER A 168 -15.35 29.46 9.30
N ALA A 169 -14.18 29.18 8.71
CA ALA A 169 -13.01 30.05 8.78
C ALA A 169 -13.30 31.41 8.12
N LEU A 170 -13.90 31.41 6.92
CA LEU A 170 -14.34 32.66 6.26
C LEU A 170 -15.38 33.43 7.09
N LEU A 171 -16.31 32.75 7.77
CA LEU A 171 -17.27 33.40 8.66
C LEU A 171 -16.62 33.92 9.95
N ALA A 172 -15.60 33.23 10.47
CA ALA A 172 -14.79 33.74 11.57
C ALA A 172 -14.02 35.01 11.14
N GLU A 173 -13.49 35.02 9.91
CA GLU A 173 -12.84 36.19 9.33
C GLU A 173 -13.85 37.32 9.03
N LEU A 174 -15.02 37.04 8.44
CA LEU A 174 -16.07 38.04 8.20
C LEU A 174 -16.65 38.59 9.50
N GLY A 175 -16.81 37.76 10.54
CA GLY A 175 -17.19 38.18 11.89
C GLY A 175 -16.10 38.99 12.61
N SER A 176 -14.86 38.96 12.09
CA SER A 176 -13.77 39.81 12.53
C SER A 176 -13.55 41.06 11.66
N SER A 177 -14.16 41.13 10.47
CA SER A 177 -13.84 42.10 9.41
C SER A 177 -15.06 42.90 8.91
N VAL A 178 -15.80 43.54 9.81
CA VAL A 178 -16.60 44.72 9.44
C VAL A 178 -15.77 45.96 9.81
N PRO A 179 -15.18 46.68 8.84
CA PRO A 179 -14.70 48.05 9.07
C PRO A 179 -15.93 48.96 9.11
N GLY A 180 -16.59 48.93 10.25
CA GLY A 180 -17.76 49.72 10.55
C GLY A 180 -18.11 49.44 11.98
N GLU A 181 -17.42 50.15 12.90
CA GLU A 181 -17.74 50.28 14.34
C GLU A 181 -18.60 49.13 14.90
N ALA A 182 -18.12 47.90 14.74
CA ALA A 182 -18.79 46.73 15.27
C ALA A 182 -18.38 46.59 16.72
N LYS A 183 -18.98 47.45 17.53
CA LYS A 183 -19.29 47.27 18.94
C LYS A 183 -18.13 46.77 19.80
N GLU A 184 -17.13 47.63 19.95
CA GLU A 184 -15.91 47.35 20.70
C GLU A 184 -16.23 47.09 22.18
N ALA A 185 -17.25 47.76 22.73
CA ALA A 185 -17.68 47.55 24.10
C ALA A 185 -18.25 46.14 24.32
N GLY A 186 -19.07 45.62 23.40
CA GLY A 186 -19.61 44.26 23.51
C GLY A 186 -18.53 43.17 23.54
N LYS A 187 -17.50 43.27 22.68
CA LYS A 187 -16.35 42.35 22.69
C LYS A 187 -15.49 42.50 23.95
N GLN A 188 -15.29 43.72 24.42
CA GLN A 188 -14.53 43.99 25.65
C GLN A 188 -15.24 43.43 26.88
N ILE A 189 -16.57 43.54 26.94
CA ILE A 189 -17.39 42.92 28.00
C ILE A 189 -17.20 41.40 27.98
N GLN A 190 -17.35 40.76 26.82
CA GLN A 190 -17.22 39.30 26.72
C GLN A 190 -15.82 38.79 27.10
N THR A 191 -14.77 39.50 26.69
CA THR A 191 -13.38 39.18 27.05
C THR A 191 -13.18 39.27 28.57
N LYS A 192 -13.65 40.34 29.21
CA LYS A 192 -13.55 40.52 30.67
C LYS A 192 -14.39 39.49 31.43
N VAL A 193 -15.53 39.07 30.90
CA VAL A 193 -16.36 37.99 31.48
C VAL A 193 -15.59 36.68 31.51
N GLU A 194 -14.96 36.29 30.39
CA GLU A 194 -14.15 35.07 30.34
C GLU A 194 -12.95 35.13 31.28
N GLU A 195 -12.27 36.28 31.39
CA GLU A 195 -11.18 36.50 32.34
C GLU A 195 -11.65 36.40 33.79
N MET A 196 -12.84 36.92 34.11
CA MET A 196 -13.43 36.87 35.44
C MET A 196 -13.86 35.45 35.84
N ILE A 197 -14.38 34.67 34.90
CA ILE A 197 -14.69 33.24 35.11
C ILE A 197 -13.40 32.46 35.35
N LYS A 198 -12.35 32.69 34.54
CA LYS A 198 -11.05 32.02 34.70
C LYS A 198 -10.38 32.38 36.03
N SER A 199 -10.34 33.66 36.39
CA SER A 199 -9.71 34.15 37.64
C SER A 199 -10.48 33.76 38.90
N SER A 200 -11.80 33.55 38.81
CA SER A 200 -12.60 33.00 39.91
C SER A 200 -12.47 31.47 40.05
N GLY A 201 -11.75 30.81 39.13
CA GLY A 201 -11.63 29.35 39.10
C GLY A 201 -12.93 28.65 38.70
N GLY A 202 -13.76 29.29 37.87
CA GLY A 202 -15.05 28.76 37.43
C GLY A 202 -16.18 28.86 38.45
N LYS A 203 -16.01 29.64 39.52
CA LYS A 203 -17.03 29.81 40.57
C LYS A 203 -18.19 30.72 40.15
N LEU A 204 -17.97 31.61 39.20
CA LEU A 204 -18.98 32.51 38.67
C LEU A 204 -19.60 31.92 37.41
N THR A 205 -20.93 32.00 37.30
CA THR A 205 -21.61 31.73 36.03
C THR A 205 -21.37 32.88 35.05
N PRO A 206 -21.55 32.66 33.74
CA PRO A 206 -21.39 33.72 32.74
C PRO A 206 -22.20 34.97 33.05
N GLU A 207 -23.44 34.82 33.53
CA GLU A 207 -24.35 35.92 33.85
C GLU A 207 -23.90 36.69 35.09
N GLN A 208 -23.34 35.98 36.09
CA GLN A 208 -22.78 36.60 37.29
C GLN A 208 -21.51 37.39 36.99
N ALA A 209 -20.64 36.83 36.14
CA ALA A 209 -19.43 37.49 35.69
C ALA A 209 -19.76 38.70 34.79
N GLU A 210 -20.77 38.62 33.92
CA GLU A 210 -21.23 39.75 33.10
C GLU A 210 -21.78 40.88 33.97
N ALA A 211 -22.66 40.56 34.93
CA ALA A 211 -23.19 41.56 35.86
C ALA A 211 -22.07 42.27 36.64
N GLU A 212 -21.05 41.54 37.09
CA GLU A 212 -19.94 42.11 37.84
C GLU A 212 -18.99 42.93 36.95
N VAL A 213 -18.75 42.50 35.70
CA VAL A 213 -17.98 43.26 34.71
C VAL A 213 -18.66 44.58 34.37
N LEU A 214 -19.98 44.58 34.13
CA LEU A 214 -20.74 45.79 33.83
C LEU A 214 -20.80 46.75 35.03
N LYS A 215 -20.90 46.20 36.25
CA LYS A 215 -20.90 46.98 37.49
C LYS A 215 -19.55 47.62 37.79
N THR A 216 -18.45 46.93 37.49
CA THR A 216 -17.08 47.40 37.75
C THR A 216 -16.51 48.26 36.61
N ASN A 217 -17.15 48.24 35.44
CA ASN A 217 -16.75 49.01 34.27
C ASN A 217 -17.97 49.78 33.71
N PRO A 218 -18.45 50.80 34.42
CA PRO A 218 -19.63 51.57 33.99
C PRO A 218 -19.42 52.21 32.61
N ASP A 219 -18.21 52.66 32.27
CA ASP A 219 -17.89 53.23 30.96
C ASP A 219 -18.09 52.21 29.81
N LEU A 220 -17.84 50.91 30.07
CA LEU A 220 -18.10 49.84 29.09
C LEU A 220 -19.59 49.58 28.92
N TYR A 221 -20.37 49.72 30.00
CA TYR A 221 -21.81 49.62 29.93
C TYR A 221 -22.40 50.78 29.13
N ASP A 222 -21.96 52.01 29.38
CA ASP A 222 -22.42 53.19 28.66
C ASP A 222 -22.06 53.11 27.17
N ALA A 223 -20.84 52.68 26.85
CA ALA A 223 -20.42 52.43 25.47
C ALA A 223 -21.26 51.32 24.81
N TYR A 224 -21.56 50.23 25.52
CA TYR A 224 -22.39 49.14 25.02
C TYR A 224 -23.86 49.55 24.81
N MET A 225 -24.42 50.40 25.68
CA MET A 225 -25.77 50.94 25.53
C MET A 225 -25.85 51.93 24.35
N ALA A 226 -24.87 52.82 24.23
CA ALA A 226 -24.72 53.72 23.10
C ALA A 226 -24.62 52.96 21.76
N GLU A 227 -23.86 51.86 21.75
CA GLU A 227 -23.75 50.95 20.60
C GLU A 227 -25.06 50.20 20.30
N LYS A 228 -25.90 49.93 21.31
CA LYS A 228 -27.21 49.29 21.12
C LYS A 228 -28.32 50.24 20.67
N GLY A 229 -28.05 51.55 20.63
CA GLY A 229 -29.02 52.54 20.16
C GLY A 229 -30.26 52.65 21.05
N VAL A 230 -30.08 52.40 22.36
CA VAL A 230 -31.12 52.52 23.40
C VAL A 230 -30.82 53.74 24.27
#